data_AF-F6CVC7-F1
#
_entry.id   AF-F6CVC7-F1
#
_cell.length_a   1.000
_cell.length_b   1.000
_cell.length_c   1.000
_cell.angle_alpha   90.00
_cell.angle_beta   90.00
_cell.angle_gamma   90.00
#
_symmetry.space_group_name_H-M   'P 1'
#
loop_
_entity.id
_entity.type
_entity.pdbx_description
1 polymer ?
#
loop_
_entity_poly.entity_id
_entity_poly.type
_entity_poly.pdbx_seq_one_letter_code
_entity_poly.pdbx_strand_id
1 'polypeptide(L)'
;MLLKPGTILITALPYFARITIMFLLGAVCISALYLSFLQPQAQTVILISTCLLVYFAMSANYLTQQRIKELNLHLQTLDTNHTLELSHNDKEFNRLAGQINNLLRHLSRKQHLLKSCSQETQYTANELQNSSNMVAQGAEEEHQALDTLVQESSAMSAAIDDILARIQTTLDMAHQTHSHSENGQVALANLGQQITSMQTTVSDNQAQMQELIQTTEKIRNFVATIEQITSNINLLSLNAAIESARAGEAGRGFAVVANEVRELAASTELAAQDIGLMVNSIASQVHASEQTSLKLIDFANLASQGSGKAHSALSAIYDAAQSTQQEVKQSMQGISEFQHTNNKMSDRLKGISTVSEQHSKASQDAKDMVKYLEWLSSRLDQKETSL
;
A
#
# COMPACT_ATOMS: atom_id res chain seq x y z
N MET A 1 -13.98 -73.21 79.53
CA MET A 1 -12.66 -72.53 79.47
C MET A 1 -11.53 -73.56 79.19
N LEU A 2 -11.71 -74.45 78.19
CA LEU A 2 -10.77 -75.54 77.86
C LEU A 2 -10.07 -75.35 76.49
N LEU A 3 -10.31 -74.25 75.78
CA LEU A 3 -9.80 -74.08 74.41
C LEU A 3 -8.30 -73.71 74.35
N LYS A 4 -7.72 -73.05 75.36
CA LYS A 4 -6.40 -72.40 75.21
C LYS A 4 -5.21 -73.31 74.85
N PRO A 5 -4.98 -74.49 75.47
CA PRO A 5 -3.80 -75.28 75.16
C PRO A 5 -3.90 -76.03 73.81
N GLY A 6 -5.09 -76.53 73.45
CA GLY A 6 -5.26 -77.27 72.19
C GLY A 6 -5.39 -76.37 70.96
N THR A 7 -5.89 -75.14 71.10
CA THR A 7 -5.81 -74.16 70.01
C THR A 7 -4.36 -73.83 69.66
N ILE A 8 -3.44 -73.81 70.63
CA ILE A 8 -2.00 -73.57 70.39
C ILE A 8 -1.38 -74.71 69.56
N LEU A 9 -1.69 -75.96 69.90
CA LEU A 9 -1.20 -77.13 69.16
C LEU A 9 -1.75 -77.17 67.73
N ILE A 10 -3.04 -76.86 67.56
CA ILE A 10 -3.71 -76.83 66.25
C ILE A 10 -3.21 -75.65 65.42
N THR A 11 -2.94 -74.50 66.02
CA THR A 11 -2.36 -73.34 65.32
C THR A 11 -0.98 -73.60 64.74
N ALA A 12 -0.19 -74.48 65.36
CA ALA A 12 1.13 -74.88 64.86
C ALA A 12 1.07 -75.87 63.69
N LEU A 13 -0.06 -76.52 63.46
CA LEU A 13 -0.23 -77.50 62.39
C LEU A 13 -0.70 -76.83 61.09
N PRO A 14 -0.08 -77.15 59.93
CA PRO A 14 -0.56 -76.69 58.63
C PRO A 14 -2.01 -77.09 58.39
N TYR A 15 -2.74 -76.33 57.57
CA TYR A 15 -4.15 -76.62 57.24
C TYR A 15 -4.35 -78.07 56.76
N PHE A 16 -3.48 -78.54 55.86
CA PHE A 16 -3.49 -79.94 55.41
C PHE A 16 -3.16 -80.94 56.51
N ALA A 17 -2.31 -80.59 57.47
CA ALA A 17 -2.04 -81.42 58.64
C ALA A 17 -3.26 -81.52 59.56
N ARG A 18 -4.05 -80.45 59.69
CA ARG A 18 -5.33 -80.47 60.44
C ARG A 18 -6.36 -81.36 59.76
N ILE A 19 -6.50 -81.25 58.45
CA ILE A 19 -7.40 -82.10 57.65
C ILE A 19 -6.97 -83.56 57.73
N THR A 20 -5.68 -83.86 57.55
CA THR A 20 -5.17 -85.23 57.67
C THR A 20 -5.34 -85.78 59.08
N ILE A 21 -5.11 -84.99 60.14
CA ILE A 21 -5.42 -85.41 61.52
C ILE A 21 -6.91 -85.67 61.71
N MET A 22 -7.81 -84.86 61.13
CA MET A 22 -9.25 -85.13 61.16
C MET A 22 -9.64 -86.40 60.40
N PHE A 23 -9.06 -86.62 59.21
CA PHE A 23 -9.29 -87.85 58.43
C PHE A 23 -8.75 -89.08 59.14
N LEU A 24 -7.58 -88.97 59.78
CA LEU A 24 -6.94 -90.06 60.50
C LEU A 24 -7.70 -90.38 61.79
N LEU A 25 -8.17 -89.36 62.53
CA LEU A 25 -9.11 -89.52 63.65
C LEU A 25 -10.44 -90.12 63.19
N GLY A 26 -10.95 -89.72 62.02
CA GLY A 26 -12.16 -90.27 61.42
C GLY A 26 -12.00 -91.74 61.05
N ALA A 27 -10.88 -92.10 60.42
CA ALA A 27 -10.54 -93.48 60.10
C ALA A 27 -10.35 -94.32 61.36
N VAL A 28 -9.75 -93.78 62.43
CA VAL A 28 -9.64 -94.42 63.75
C VAL A 28 -11.01 -94.59 64.40
N CYS A 29 -11.91 -93.62 64.29
CA CYS A 29 -13.29 -93.77 64.77
C CYS A 29 -14.02 -94.89 64.03
N ILE A 30 -13.93 -94.92 62.70
CA ILE A 30 -14.60 -95.91 61.84
C ILE A 30 -14.03 -97.32 62.09
N SER A 31 -12.71 -97.45 62.21
CA SER A 31 -12.05 -98.73 62.49
C SER A 31 -12.33 -99.22 63.91
N ALA A 32 -12.37 -98.34 64.90
CA ALA A 32 -12.77 -98.66 66.26
C ALA A 32 -14.26 -99.06 66.34
N LEU A 33 -15.13 -98.44 65.54
CA LEU A 33 -16.54 -98.82 65.39
C LEU A 33 -16.65 -100.26 64.86
N TYR A 34 -15.85 -100.60 63.84
CA TYR A 34 -15.79 -101.95 63.29
C TYR A 34 -15.27 -102.98 64.31
N LEU A 35 -14.22 -102.63 65.08
CA LEU A 35 -13.63 -103.49 66.10
C LEU A 35 -14.54 -103.69 67.34
N SER A 36 -15.40 -102.73 67.65
CA SER A 36 -16.36 -102.83 68.76
C SER A 36 -17.42 -103.90 68.58
N PHE A 37 -17.60 -104.37 67.35
CA PHE A 37 -18.44 -105.53 67.04
C PHE A 37 -17.80 -106.86 67.47
N LEU A 38 -16.47 -106.89 67.68
CA LEU A 38 -15.71 -108.09 68.07
C LEU A 38 -15.27 -108.13 69.54
N GLN A 39 -15.11 -106.99 70.24
CA GLN A 39 -14.69 -106.95 71.65
C GLN A 39 -15.36 -105.81 72.47
N PRO A 40 -15.92 -106.10 73.67
CA PRO A 40 -16.62 -105.10 74.50
C PRO A 40 -15.71 -104.03 75.17
N GLN A 41 -14.37 -104.18 75.13
CA GLN A 41 -13.43 -103.17 75.65
C GLN A 41 -13.19 -101.99 74.69
N ALA A 42 -13.72 -102.02 73.45
CA ALA A 42 -13.46 -101.00 72.43
C ALA A 42 -14.32 -99.72 72.55
N GLN A 43 -15.32 -99.69 73.44
CA GLN A 43 -16.25 -98.54 73.57
C GLN A 43 -15.57 -97.25 74.06
N THR A 44 -14.56 -97.35 74.92
CA THR A 44 -13.82 -96.19 75.45
C THR A 44 -12.95 -95.51 74.38
N VAL A 45 -12.39 -96.30 73.45
CA VAL A 45 -11.58 -95.80 72.32
C VAL A 45 -12.44 -95.02 71.33
N ILE A 46 -13.68 -95.46 71.08
CA ILE A 46 -14.64 -94.75 70.22
C ILE A 46 -15.02 -93.39 70.84
N LEU A 47 -15.30 -93.35 72.14
CA LEU A 47 -15.68 -92.10 72.81
C LEU A 47 -14.55 -91.06 72.77
N ILE A 48 -13.31 -91.47 73.06
CA ILE A 48 -12.16 -90.55 73.06
C ILE A 48 -11.85 -90.07 71.64
N SER A 49 -11.87 -90.97 70.65
CA SER A 49 -11.59 -90.61 69.25
C SER A 49 -12.67 -89.69 68.65
N THR A 50 -13.95 -89.92 68.95
CA THR A 50 -15.05 -89.04 68.52
C THR A 50 -14.99 -87.67 69.20
N CYS A 51 -14.71 -87.62 70.51
CA CYS A 51 -14.50 -86.34 71.21
C CYS A 51 -13.31 -85.56 70.65
N LEU A 52 -12.19 -86.23 70.33
CA LEU A 52 -11.04 -85.59 69.69
C LEU A 52 -11.37 -85.10 68.28
N LEU A 53 -12.11 -85.87 67.49
CA LEU A 53 -12.53 -85.47 66.14
C LEU A 53 -13.43 -84.23 66.18
N VAL A 54 -14.45 -84.22 67.06
CA VAL A 54 -15.33 -83.06 67.26
C VAL A 54 -14.54 -81.86 67.77
N TYR A 55 -13.59 -82.07 68.69
CA TYR A 55 -12.72 -81.00 69.19
C TYR A 55 -11.85 -80.38 68.08
N PHE A 56 -11.20 -81.20 67.26
CA PHE A 56 -10.42 -80.73 66.11
C PHE A 56 -11.31 -80.05 65.05
N ALA A 57 -12.53 -80.56 64.82
CA ALA A 57 -13.52 -79.96 63.91
C ALA A 57 -13.94 -78.55 64.37
N MET A 58 -14.36 -78.43 65.64
CA MET A 58 -14.80 -77.17 66.23
C MET A 58 -13.66 -76.17 66.31
N SER A 59 -12.46 -76.62 66.69
CA SER A 59 -11.27 -75.76 66.71
C SER A 59 -10.89 -75.28 65.30
N ALA A 60 -10.95 -76.14 64.28
CA ALA A 60 -10.66 -75.75 62.90
C ALA A 60 -11.67 -74.70 62.39
N ASN A 61 -12.97 -74.91 62.64
CA ASN A 61 -14.03 -73.99 62.23
C ASN A 61 -13.96 -72.64 62.98
N TYR A 62 -13.66 -72.66 64.27
CA TYR A 62 -13.47 -71.42 65.05
C TYR A 62 -12.30 -70.59 64.52
N LEU A 63 -11.17 -71.25 64.21
CA LEU A 63 -9.98 -70.62 63.61
C LEU A 63 -10.25 -70.05 62.22
N THR A 64 -11.02 -70.74 61.36
CA THR A 64 -11.38 -70.21 60.03
C THR A 64 -12.32 -69.02 60.14
N GLN A 65 -13.34 -69.08 61.01
CA GLN A 65 -14.26 -67.96 61.25
C GLN A 65 -13.55 -66.71 61.80
N GLN A 66 -12.64 -66.89 62.76
CA GLN A 66 -11.87 -65.77 63.31
C GLN A 66 -11.02 -65.08 62.24
N ARG A 67 -10.43 -65.85 61.32
CA ARG A 67 -9.61 -65.33 60.22
C ARG A 67 -10.44 -64.70 59.11
N ILE A 68 -11.60 -65.23 58.79
CA ILE A 68 -12.55 -64.58 57.86
C ILE A 68 -13.00 -63.25 58.48
N LYS A 69 -13.26 -63.21 59.79
CA LYS A 69 -13.60 -61.97 60.48
C LYS A 69 -12.45 -60.96 60.49
N GLU A 70 -11.22 -61.41 60.68
CA GLU A 70 -10.01 -60.58 60.62
C GLU A 70 -9.76 -60.05 59.19
N LEU A 71 -9.88 -60.91 58.17
CA LEU A 71 -9.80 -60.50 56.77
C LEU A 71 -10.91 -59.51 56.41
N ASN A 72 -12.14 -59.76 56.85
CA ASN A 72 -13.28 -58.88 56.59
C ASN A 72 -13.11 -57.52 57.31
N LEU A 73 -12.56 -57.51 58.53
CA LEU A 73 -12.24 -56.28 59.24
C LEU A 73 -11.20 -55.45 58.46
N HIS A 74 -10.13 -56.10 57.98
CA HIS A 74 -9.13 -55.43 57.14
C HIS A 74 -9.68 -54.99 55.78
N LEU A 75 -10.60 -55.75 55.18
CA LEU A 75 -11.28 -55.37 53.94
C LEU A 75 -12.26 -54.20 54.13
N GLN A 76 -12.84 -54.04 55.31
CA GLN A 76 -13.71 -52.89 55.64
C GLN A 76 -12.92 -51.60 55.89
N THR A 77 -11.66 -51.72 56.33
CA THR A 77 -10.76 -50.58 56.55
C THR A 77 -9.72 -50.45 55.44
N LEU A 78 -9.99 -51.02 54.26
CA LEU A 78 -9.01 -51.14 53.19
C LEU A 78 -8.76 -49.75 52.55
N ASP A 79 -7.58 -49.22 52.77
CA ASP A 79 -7.02 -48.06 52.06
C ASP A 79 -5.87 -48.55 51.18
N THR A 80 -5.68 -47.93 50.01
CA THR A 80 -4.64 -48.29 49.04
C THR A 80 -3.21 -48.15 49.58
N ASN A 81 -3.06 -47.46 50.71
CA ASN A 81 -1.79 -47.28 51.43
C ASN A 81 -1.51 -48.34 52.51
N HIS A 82 -2.49 -49.17 52.87
CA HIS A 82 -2.34 -50.17 53.93
C HIS A 82 -2.02 -51.54 53.35
N THR A 83 -1.00 -52.21 53.90
CA THR A 83 -0.66 -53.59 53.57
C THR A 83 -1.29 -54.55 54.56
N LEU A 84 -1.97 -55.58 54.08
CA LEU A 84 -2.41 -56.71 54.90
C LEU A 84 -1.19 -57.40 55.53
N GLU A 85 -1.17 -57.51 56.86
CA GLU A 85 -0.11 -58.20 57.60
C GLU A 85 -0.19 -59.72 57.40
N LEU A 86 0.97 -60.37 57.30
CA LEU A 86 1.09 -61.80 57.06
C LEU A 86 1.10 -62.56 58.39
N SER A 87 0.25 -63.60 58.52
CA SER A 87 0.18 -64.45 59.71
C SER A 87 1.38 -65.40 59.77
N HIS A 88 2.01 -65.56 60.94
CA HIS A 88 3.25 -66.34 61.10
C HIS A 88 3.14 -67.85 60.77
N ASN A 89 1.94 -68.44 60.72
CA ASN A 89 1.77 -69.89 60.65
C ASN A 89 0.74 -70.39 59.61
N ASP A 90 0.47 -69.62 58.54
CA ASP A 90 -0.45 -70.07 57.48
C ASP A 90 -0.03 -69.64 56.07
N LYS A 91 0.38 -70.62 55.25
CA LYS A 91 0.82 -70.39 53.88
C LYS A 91 -0.30 -69.94 52.94
N GLU A 92 -1.53 -70.45 53.10
CA GLU A 92 -2.65 -70.12 52.20
C GLU A 92 -3.23 -68.75 52.51
N PHE A 93 -3.35 -68.40 53.79
CA PHE A 93 -3.74 -67.04 54.18
C PHE A 93 -2.72 -66.00 53.70
N ASN A 94 -1.43 -66.27 53.88
CA ASN A 94 -0.36 -65.38 53.41
C ASN A 94 -0.31 -65.25 51.88
N ARG A 95 -0.66 -66.31 51.14
CA ARG A 95 -0.77 -66.26 49.68
C ARG A 95 -1.88 -65.31 49.22
N LEU A 96 -3.05 -65.39 49.85
CA LEU A 96 -4.18 -64.50 49.56
C LEU A 96 -3.86 -63.05 49.96
N ALA A 97 -3.32 -62.83 51.15
CA ALA A 97 -2.89 -61.50 51.61
C ALA A 97 -1.83 -60.88 50.65
N GLY A 98 -0.88 -61.68 50.17
CA GLY A 98 0.09 -61.26 49.15
C GLY A 98 -0.54 -60.87 47.80
N GLN A 99 -1.56 -61.60 47.35
CA GLN A 99 -2.31 -61.26 46.13
C GLN A 99 -3.09 -59.96 46.28
N ILE A 100 -3.74 -59.73 47.42
CA ILE A 100 -4.45 -58.48 47.70
C ILE A 100 -3.47 -57.31 47.80
N ASN A 101 -2.34 -57.48 48.48
CA ASN A 101 -1.28 -56.45 48.54
C ASN A 101 -0.72 -56.10 47.15
N ASN A 102 -0.58 -57.08 46.24
CA ASN A 102 -0.22 -56.81 44.85
C ASN A 102 -1.28 -56.01 44.11
N LEU A 103 -2.55 -56.36 44.29
CA LEU A 103 -3.68 -55.62 43.70
C LEU A 103 -3.72 -54.17 44.21
N LEU A 104 -3.56 -53.95 45.53
CA LEU A 104 -3.51 -52.62 46.13
C LEU A 104 -2.36 -51.78 45.56
N ARG A 105 -1.15 -52.36 45.43
CA ARG A 105 -0.02 -51.69 44.77
C ARG A 105 -0.31 -51.34 43.31
N HIS A 106 -1.01 -52.20 42.58
CA HIS A 106 -1.41 -51.92 41.20
C HIS A 106 -2.46 -50.80 41.11
N LEU A 107 -3.43 -50.77 42.03
CA LEU A 107 -4.44 -49.70 42.12
C LEU A 107 -3.81 -48.37 42.49
N SER A 108 -2.93 -48.32 43.49
CA SER A 108 -2.18 -47.12 43.88
C SER A 108 -1.36 -46.55 42.72
N ARG A 109 -0.62 -47.39 41.98
CA ARG A 109 0.10 -46.94 40.77
C ARG A 109 -0.84 -46.37 39.70
N LYS A 110 -1.99 -46.99 39.47
CA LYS A 110 -3.00 -46.48 38.52
C LYS A 110 -3.59 -45.15 38.98
N GLN A 111 -3.85 -44.98 40.27
CA GLN A 111 -4.32 -43.73 40.85
C GLN A 111 -3.29 -42.60 40.66
N HIS A 112 -2.00 -42.86 40.94
CA HIS A 112 -0.94 -41.90 40.66
C HIS A 112 -0.85 -41.52 39.18
N LEU A 113 -0.96 -42.48 38.26
CA LEU A 113 -0.98 -42.21 36.82
C LEU A 113 -2.19 -41.36 36.40
N LEU A 114 -3.38 -41.65 36.94
CA LEU A 114 -4.59 -40.86 36.68
C LEU A 114 -4.43 -39.42 37.19
N LYS A 115 -3.80 -39.24 38.37
CA LYS A 115 -3.50 -37.93 38.93
C LYS A 115 -2.54 -37.13 38.05
N SER A 116 -1.43 -37.74 37.64
CA SER A 116 -0.48 -37.10 36.72
C SER A 116 -1.15 -36.73 35.39
N CYS A 117 -1.98 -37.62 34.84
CA CYS A 117 -2.73 -37.37 33.62
C CYS A 117 -3.74 -36.22 33.77
N SER A 118 -4.42 -36.13 34.92
CA SER A 118 -5.33 -35.01 35.22
C SER A 118 -4.57 -33.68 35.30
N GLN A 119 -3.44 -33.64 36.01
CA GLN A 119 -2.59 -32.44 36.13
C GLN A 119 -2.03 -31.99 34.77
N GLU A 120 -1.56 -32.93 33.95
CA GLU A 120 -1.07 -32.65 32.60
C GLU A 120 -2.20 -32.14 31.70
N THR A 121 -3.39 -32.74 31.78
CA THR A 121 -4.59 -32.27 31.05
C THR A 121 -4.95 -30.83 31.42
N GLN A 122 -4.93 -30.50 32.72
CA GLN A 122 -5.21 -29.13 33.19
C GLN A 122 -4.15 -28.14 32.70
N TYR A 123 -2.87 -28.53 32.71
CA TYR A 123 -1.79 -27.70 32.18
C TYR A 123 -1.99 -27.43 30.69
N THR A 124 -2.24 -28.47 29.88
CA THR A 124 -2.49 -28.33 28.44
C THR A 124 -3.74 -27.50 28.16
N ALA A 125 -4.80 -27.64 28.97
CA ALA A 125 -6.01 -26.83 28.83
C ALA A 125 -5.71 -25.33 29.05
N ASN A 126 -4.95 -24.98 30.09
CA ASN A 126 -4.54 -23.60 30.36
C ASN A 126 -3.68 -23.02 29.22
N GLU A 127 -2.70 -23.77 28.73
CA GLU A 127 -1.84 -23.34 27.61
C GLU A 127 -2.64 -23.15 26.32
N LEU A 128 -3.56 -24.09 26.02
CA LEU A 128 -4.46 -23.98 24.87
C LEU A 128 -5.39 -22.77 25.01
N GLN A 129 -5.88 -22.47 26.21
CA GLN A 129 -6.72 -21.30 26.47
C GLN A 129 -5.97 -19.99 26.24
N ASN A 130 -4.72 -19.90 26.70
CA ASN A 130 -3.86 -18.73 26.49
C ASN A 130 -3.57 -18.53 24.99
N SER A 131 -3.17 -19.61 24.29
CA SER A 131 -2.94 -19.59 22.85
C SER A 131 -4.17 -19.16 22.07
N SER A 132 -5.34 -19.71 22.42
CA SER A 132 -6.62 -19.36 21.78
C SER A 132 -6.96 -17.89 21.97
N ASN A 133 -6.74 -17.33 23.17
CA ASN A 133 -6.98 -15.91 23.43
C ASN A 133 -6.05 -15.00 22.62
N MET A 134 -4.77 -15.35 22.50
CA MET A 134 -3.83 -14.62 21.64
C MET A 134 -4.24 -14.66 20.16
N VAL A 135 -4.66 -15.82 19.66
CA VAL A 135 -5.15 -15.95 18.27
C VAL A 135 -6.43 -15.14 18.05
N ALA A 136 -7.38 -15.14 19.00
CA ALA A 136 -8.59 -14.33 18.90
C ALA A 136 -8.28 -12.82 18.88
N GLN A 137 -7.39 -12.38 19.76
CA GLN A 137 -6.97 -10.97 19.79
C GLN A 137 -6.26 -10.58 18.50
N GLY A 138 -5.32 -11.41 18.02
CA GLY A 138 -4.63 -11.15 16.76
C GLY A 138 -5.57 -11.11 15.55
N ALA A 139 -6.59 -11.98 15.52
CA ALA A 139 -7.60 -11.98 14.46
C ALA A 139 -8.46 -10.70 14.47
N GLU A 140 -8.81 -10.18 15.65
CA GLU A 140 -9.54 -8.92 15.80
C GLU A 140 -8.69 -7.71 15.35
N GLU A 141 -7.42 -7.65 15.77
CA GLU A 141 -6.47 -6.61 15.33
C GLU A 141 -6.27 -6.65 13.80
N GLU A 142 -6.17 -7.86 13.22
CA GLU A 142 -6.10 -8.08 11.78
C GLU A 142 -7.37 -7.56 11.08
N HIS A 143 -8.56 -7.85 11.62
CA HIS A 143 -9.83 -7.40 11.05
C HIS A 143 -9.94 -5.86 10.99
N GLN A 144 -9.54 -5.17 12.07
CA GLN A 144 -9.55 -3.70 12.12
C GLN A 144 -8.54 -3.09 11.14
N ALA A 145 -7.35 -3.69 11.03
CA ALA A 145 -6.35 -3.27 10.05
C ALA A 145 -6.83 -3.48 8.61
N LEU A 146 -7.53 -4.58 8.33
CA LEU A 146 -8.11 -4.86 7.02
C LEU A 146 -9.19 -3.86 6.62
N ASP A 147 -10.10 -3.49 7.52
CA ASP A 147 -11.15 -2.51 7.22
C ASP A 147 -10.53 -1.16 6.80
N THR A 148 -9.49 -0.74 7.52
CA THR A 148 -8.71 0.46 7.18
C THR A 148 -8.07 0.33 5.79
N LEU A 149 -7.40 -0.79 5.50
CA LEU A 149 -6.77 -1.03 4.20
C LEU A 149 -7.77 -1.09 3.03
N VAL A 150 -8.98 -1.61 3.26
CA VAL A 150 -10.05 -1.62 2.25
C VAL A 150 -10.55 -0.19 1.96
N GLN A 151 -10.69 0.64 3.00
CA GLN A 151 -11.04 2.04 2.83
C GLN A 151 -9.94 2.80 2.07
N GLU A 152 -8.67 2.59 2.41
CA GLU A 152 -7.53 3.18 1.71
C GLU A 152 -7.45 2.73 0.25
N SER A 153 -7.67 1.44 -0.04
CA SER A 153 -7.71 0.92 -1.42
C SER A 153 -8.86 1.53 -2.22
N SER A 154 -10.01 1.77 -1.59
CA SER A 154 -11.15 2.44 -2.23
C SER A 154 -10.86 3.92 -2.51
N ALA A 155 -10.24 4.62 -1.56
CA ALA A 155 -9.79 6.00 -1.73
C ALA A 155 -8.74 6.12 -2.85
N MET A 156 -7.85 5.12 -2.96
CA MET A 156 -6.86 5.04 -4.03
C MET A 156 -7.52 4.89 -5.41
N SER A 157 -8.58 4.08 -5.53
CA SER A 157 -9.35 3.99 -6.79
C SER A 157 -9.97 5.33 -7.18
N ALA A 158 -10.57 6.05 -6.23
CA ALA A 158 -11.13 7.38 -6.50
C ALA A 158 -10.04 8.40 -6.91
N ALA A 159 -8.86 8.34 -6.29
CA ALA A 159 -7.72 9.17 -6.66
C ALA A 159 -7.21 8.85 -8.07
N ILE A 160 -7.19 7.58 -8.46
CA ILE A 160 -6.84 7.15 -9.83
C ILE A 160 -7.80 7.76 -10.85
N ASP A 161 -9.11 7.72 -10.60
CA ASP A 161 -10.11 8.30 -11.48
C ASP A 161 -9.94 9.82 -11.62
N ASP A 162 -9.63 10.53 -10.53
CA ASP A 162 -9.33 11.98 -10.55
C ASP A 162 -8.07 12.28 -11.38
N ILE A 163 -7.01 11.47 -11.22
CA ILE A 163 -5.77 11.63 -11.99
C ILE A 163 -6.04 11.38 -13.49
N LEU A 164 -6.85 10.38 -13.85
CA LEU A 164 -7.23 10.13 -15.25
C LEU A 164 -7.98 11.33 -15.85
N ALA A 165 -8.91 11.93 -15.12
CA ALA A 165 -9.62 13.13 -15.57
C ALA A 165 -8.67 14.33 -15.77
N ARG A 166 -7.71 14.51 -14.86
CA ARG A 166 -6.67 15.56 -14.98
C ARG A 166 -5.78 15.34 -16.19
N ILE A 167 -5.37 14.11 -16.45
CA ILE A 167 -4.57 13.72 -17.62
C ILE A 167 -5.29 14.08 -18.91
N GLN A 168 -6.58 13.77 -19.02
CA GLN A 168 -7.36 14.14 -20.20
C GLN A 168 -7.39 15.66 -20.40
N THR A 169 -7.59 16.41 -19.31
CA THR A 169 -7.55 17.87 -19.36
C THR A 169 -6.18 18.40 -19.79
N THR A 170 -5.08 17.82 -19.28
CA THR A 170 -3.72 18.18 -19.69
C THR A 170 -3.45 17.86 -21.16
N LEU A 171 -3.97 16.74 -21.67
CA LEU A 171 -3.87 16.37 -23.07
C LEU A 171 -4.56 17.39 -23.98
N ASP A 172 -5.78 17.78 -23.63
CA ASP A 172 -6.56 18.77 -24.37
C ASP A 172 -5.85 20.14 -24.38
N MET A 173 -5.32 20.57 -23.23
CA MET A 173 -4.52 21.81 -23.13
C MET A 173 -3.26 21.75 -23.99
N ALA A 174 -2.57 20.61 -24.03
CA ALA A 174 -1.39 20.42 -24.87
C ALA A 174 -1.74 20.45 -26.37
N HIS A 175 -2.87 19.88 -26.77
CA HIS A 175 -3.38 19.99 -28.15
C HIS A 175 -3.73 21.44 -28.53
N GLN A 176 -4.41 22.17 -27.64
CA GLN A 176 -4.72 23.58 -27.88
C GLN A 176 -3.44 24.43 -27.99
N THR A 177 -2.47 24.20 -27.11
CA THR A 177 -1.18 24.90 -27.12
C THR A 177 -0.43 24.64 -28.43
N HIS A 178 -0.42 23.39 -28.88
CA HIS A 178 0.18 22.99 -30.16
C HIS A 178 -0.48 23.71 -31.34
N SER A 179 -1.81 23.69 -31.43
CA SER A 179 -2.56 24.37 -32.49
C SER A 179 -2.39 25.89 -32.47
N HIS A 180 -2.41 26.52 -31.30
CA HIS A 180 -2.18 27.96 -31.18
C HIS A 180 -0.75 28.35 -31.59
N SER A 181 0.23 27.52 -31.27
CA SER A 181 1.63 27.76 -31.66
C SER A 181 1.81 27.67 -33.17
N GLU A 182 1.21 26.66 -33.80
CA GLU A 182 1.20 26.50 -35.26
C GLU A 182 0.54 27.69 -35.96
N ASN A 183 -0.65 28.08 -35.52
CA ASN A 183 -1.35 29.26 -36.05
C ASN A 183 -0.52 30.55 -35.89
N GLY A 184 0.15 30.71 -34.74
CA GLY A 184 1.05 31.83 -34.50
C GLY A 184 2.27 31.84 -35.43
N GLN A 185 2.85 30.67 -35.72
CA GLN A 185 3.96 30.56 -36.67
C GLN A 185 3.53 30.97 -38.08
N VAL A 186 2.34 30.55 -38.53
CA VAL A 186 1.78 30.97 -39.83
C VAL A 186 1.57 32.49 -39.88
N ALA A 187 1.02 33.07 -38.80
CA ALA A 187 0.84 34.52 -38.71
C ALA A 187 2.17 35.29 -38.78
N LEU A 188 3.22 34.80 -38.11
CA LEU A 188 4.55 35.41 -38.17
C LEU A 188 5.23 35.25 -39.54
N ALA A 189 5.02 34.12 -40.22
CA ALA A 189 5.50 33.94 -41.59
C ALA A 189 4.88 34.98 -42.54
N ASN A 190 3.55 35.19 -42.42
CA ASN A 190 2.84 36.23 -43.18
C ASN A 190 3.34 37.64 -42.83
N LEU A 191 3.58 37.93 -41.55
CA LEU A 191 4.17 39.20 -41.12
C LEU A 191 5.57 39.41 -41.71
N GLY A 192 6.40 38.37 -41.74
CA GLY A 192 7.71 38.40 -42.37
C GLY A 192 7.64 38.79 -43.84
N GLN A 193 6.70 38.19 -44.60
CA GLN A 193 6.46 38.55 -46.00
C GLN A 193 6.02 40.01 -46.16
N GLN A 194 5.12 40.50 -45.30
CA GLN A 194 4.68 41.91 -45.33
C GLN A 194 5.82 42.89 -45.04
N ILE A 195 6.71 42.56 -44.09
CA ILE A 195 7.90 43.37 -43.79
C ILE A 195 8.82 43.43 -45.01
N THR A 196 9.06 42.30 -45.68
CA THR A 196 9.87 42.27 -46.90
C THR A 196 9.25 43.13 -48.01
N SER A 197 7.94 43.02 -48.25
CA SER A 197 7.24 43.88 -49.22
C SER A 197 7.32 45.38 -48.88
N MET A 198 7.27 45.72 -47.59
CA MET A 198 7.46 47.09 -47.13
C MET A 198 8.88 47.59 -47.41
N GLN A 199 9.91 46.77 -47.15
CA GLN A 199 11.31 47.11 -47.46
C GLN A 199 11.51 47.38 -48.96
N THR A 200 10.93 46.55 -49.84
CA THR A 200 10.96 46.78 -51.29
C THR A 200 10.29 48.11 -51.65
N THR A 201 9.10 48.38 -51.11
CA THR A 201 8.35 49.62 -51.38
C THR A 201 9.13 50.87 -50.94
N VAL A 202 9.81 50.81 -49.80
CA VAL A 202 10.65 51.91 -49.31
C VAL A 202 11.88 52.10 -50.19
N SER A 203 12.51 51.02 -50.66
CA SER A 203 13.64 51.08 -51.61
C SER A 203 13.23 51.73 -52.93
N ASP A 204 12.06 51.37 -53.48
CA ASP A 204 11.54 51.95 -54.71
C ASP A 204 11.23 53.44 -54.53
N ASN A 205 10.68 53.82 -53.37
CA ASN A 205 10.43 55.22 -53.01
C ASN A 205 11.73 56.04 -52.93
N GLN A 206 12.79 55.49 -52.33
CA GLN A 206 14.10 56.14 -52.30
C GLN A 206 14.67 56.38 -53.72
N ALA A 207 14.50 55.41 -54.64
CA ALA A 207 14.92 55.59 -56.02
C ALA A 207 14.16 56.73 -56.72
N GLN A 208 12.84 56.82 -56.51
CA GLN A 208 12.01 57.92 -57.05
C GLN A 208 12.40 59.28 -56.45
N MET A 209 12.73 59.32 -55.16
CA MET A 209 13.20 60.56 -54.51
C MET A 209 14.53 61.03 -55.09
N GLN A 210 15.47 60.11 -55.34
CA GLN A 210 16.75 60.43 -55.99
C GLN A 210 16.54 61.02 -57.40
N GLU A 211 15.61 60.47 -58.18
CA GLU A 211 15.24 61.04 -59.49
C GLU A 211 14.63 62.45 -59.37
N LEU A 212 13.78 62.67 -58.35
CA LEU A 212 13.18 63.97 -58.08
C LEU A 212 14.23 65.01 -57.65
N ILE A 213 15.22 64.62 -56.84
CA ILE A 213 16.37 65.48 -56.50
C ILE A 213 17.08 65.91 -57.78
N GLN A 214 17.45 64.97 -58.64
CA GLN A 214 18.13 65.27 -59.90
C GLN A 214 17.31 66.20 -60.82
N THR A 215 15.99 66.03 -60.83
CA THR A 215 15.09 66.90 -61.61
C THR A 215 15.02 68.30 -61.02
N THR A 216 14.92 68.41 -59.70
CA THR A 216 14.90 69.68 -58.97
C THR A 216 16.20 70.46 -59.16
N GLU A 217 17.34 69.77 -59.15
CA GLU A 217 18.67 70.32 -59.48
C GLU A 217 18.73 70.90 -60.90
N LYS A 218 18.20 70.18 -61.90
CA LYS A 218 18.12 70.66 -63.29
C LYS A 218 17.26 71.92 -63.40
N ILE A 219 16.10 71.95 -62.73
CA ILE A 219 15.22 73.12 -62.72
C ILE A 219 15.94 74.30 -62.06
N ARG A 220 16.64 74.11 -60.94
CA ARG A 220 17.41 75.17 -60.29
C ARG A 220 18.46 75.79 -61.20
N ASN A 221 19.20 74.96 -61.95
CA ASN A 221 20.17 75.45 -62.94
C ASN A 221 19.51 76.24 -64.07
N PHE A 222 18.31 75.82 -64.49
CA PHE A 222 17.52 76.53 -65.50
C PHE A 222 17.03 77.89 -64.98
N VAL A 223 16.53 77.94 -63.73
CA VAL A 223 16.13 79.19 -63.06
C VAL A 223 17.30 80.17 -62.96
N ALA A 224 18.48 79.72 -62.52
CA ALA A 224 19.69 80.55 -62.45
C ALA A 224 20.09 81.10 -63.84
N THR A 225 19.90 80.31 -64.90
CA THR A 225 20.13 80.75 -66.28
C THR A 225 19.12 81.83 -66.68
N ILE A 226 17.84 81.69 -66.31
CA ILE A 226 16.81 82.71 -66.55
C ILE A 226 17.18 84.01 -65.84
N GLU A 227 17.52 83.95 -64.54
CA GLU A 227 17.94 85.12 -63.75
C GLU A 227 19.10 85.86 -64.42
N GLN A 228 20.11 85.12 -64.91
CA GLN A 228 21.23 85.68 -65.66
C GLN A 228 20.80 86.33 -66.98
N ILE A 229 19.88 85.70 -67.72
CA ILE A 229 19.33 86.25 -68.98
C ILE A 229 18.53 87.52 -68.69
N THR A 230 17.64 87.53 -67.70
CA THR A 230 16.85 88.71 -67.33
C THR A 230 17.71 89.85 -66.82
N SER A 231 18.77 89.57 -66.07
CA SER A 231 19.76 90.57 -65.65
C SER A 231 20.47 91.20 -66.85
N ASN A 232 20.88 90.39 -67.82
CA ASN A 232 21.47 90.89 -69.08
C ASN A 232 20.47 91.71 -69.90
N ILE A 233 19.20 91.29 -70.01
CA ILE A 233 18.15 92.04 -70.72
C ILE A 233 17.88 93.37 -70.01
N ASN A 234 17.80 93.37 -68.68
CA ASN A 234 17.62 94.57 -67.87
C ASN A 234 18.76 95.56 -68.12
N LEU A 235 20.02 95.10 -68.10
CA LEU A 235 21.19 95.92 -68.45
C LEU A 235 21.15 96.43 -69.90
N LEU A 236 20.77 95.58 -70.87
CA LEU A 236 20.64 95.97 -72.28
C LEU A 236 19.57 97.06 -72.46
N SER A 237 18.42 96.88 -71.81
CA SER A 237 17.29 97.80 -71.86
C SER A 237 17.62 99.14 -71.20
N LEU A 238 18.41 99.13 -70.11
CA LEU A 238 18.92 100.33 -69.48
C LEU A 238 19.85 101.10 -70.41
N ASN A 239 20.80 100.41 -71.06
CA ASN A 239 21.70 101.03 -72.04
C ASN A 239 20.91 101.60 -73.24
N ALA A 240 19.88 100.88 -73.71
CA ALA A 240 19.00 101.35 -74.78
C ALA A 240 18.18 102.57 -74.35
N ALA A 241 17.67 102.61 -73.12
CA ALA A 241 16.96 103.76 -72.57
C ALA A 241 17.87 105.00 -72.45
N ILE A 242 19.12 104.81 -72.01
CA ILE A 242 20.13 105.88 -71.93
C ILE A 242 20.44 106.44 -73.33
N GLU A 243 20.70 105.58 -74.31
CA GLU A 243 21.05 106.03 -75.67
C GLU A 243 19.84 106.66 -76.38
N SER A 244 18.63 106.17 -76.10
CA SER A 244 17.38 106.78 -76.57
C SER A 244 17.17 108.18 -75.98
N ALA A 245 17.50 108.40 -74.70
CA ALA A 245 17.48 109.72 -74.08
C ALA A 245 18.54 110.66 -74.70
N ARG A 246 19.69 110.11 -75.09
CA ARG A 246 20.79 110.84 -75.73
C ARG A 246 20.46 111.32 -77.14
N ALA A 247 19.61 110.57 -77.86
CA ALA A 247 19.11 110.92 -79.20
C ALA A 247 17.98 111.99 -79.20
N GLY A 248 17.52 112.46 -78.03
CA GLY A 248 16.52 113.53 -77.91
C GLY A 248 15.16 113.14 -78.50
N GLU A 249 14.53 114.03 -79.28
CA GLU A 249 13.20 113.78 -79.87
C GLU A 249 13.16 112.59 -80.83
N ALA A 250 14.28 112.29 -81.52
CA ALA A 250 14.37 111.16 -82.44
C ALA A 250 14.36 109.79 -81.74
N GLY A 251 14.76 109.73 -80.46
CA GLY A 251 14.82 108.50 -79.66
C GLY A 251 13.56 108.19 -78.85
N ARG A 252 12.53 109.05 -78.90
CA ARG A 252 11.40 109.01 -77.98
C ARG A 252 10.57 107.72 -78.07
N GLY A 253 10.39 107.17 -79.28
CA GLY A 253 9.73 105.87 -79.48
C GLY A 253 10.56 104.68 -78.99
N PHE A 254 11.89 104.72 -79.17
CA PHE A 254 12.80 103.71 -78.66
C PHE A 254 12.89 103.72 -77.13
N ALA A 255 12.80 104.90 -76.50
CA ALA A 255 12.78 105.02 -75.04
C ALA A 255 11.58 104.31 -74.40
N VAL A 256 10.39 104.37 -75.03
CA VAL A 256 9.19 103.66 -74.54
C VAL A 256 9.39 102.15 -74.62
N VAL A 257 9.88 101.64 -75.75
CA VAL A 257 10.15 100.21 -75.92
C VAL A 257 11.23 99.73 -74.95
N ALA A 258 12.30 100.51 -74.75
CA ALA A 258 13.35 100.17 -73.79
C ALA A 258 12.83 100.08 -72.34
N ASN A 259 11.93 101.00 -71.93
CA ASN A 259 11.30 100.93 -70.61
C ASN A 259 10.37 99.71 -70.47
N GLU A 260 9.57 99.39 -71.49
CA GLU A 260 8.69 98.22 -71.47
C GLU A 260 9.49 96.91 -71.37
N VAL A 261 10.60 96.80 -72.12
CA VAL A 261 11.53 95.66 -72.04
C VAL A 261 12.17 95.58 -70.66
N ARG A 262 12.47 96.72 -70.03
CA ARG A 262 13.02 96.77 -68.67
C ARG A 262 12.04 96.26 -67.63
N GLU A 263 10.78 96.69 -67.71
CA GLU A 263 9.72 96.21 -66.81
C GLU A 263 9.44 94.72 -67.02
N LEU A 264 9.43 94.24 -68.26
CA LEU A 264 9.26 92.83 -68.56
C LEU A 264 10.43 91.98 -68.01
N ALA A 265 11.66 92.47 -68.13
CA ALA A 265 12.84 91.82 -67.56
C ALA A 265 12.76 91.74 -66.03
N ALA A 266 12.38 92.82 -65.37
CA ALA A 266 12.20 92.86 -63.91
C ALA A 266 11.06 91.92 -63.45
N SER A 267 9.94 91.89 -64.16
CA SER A 267 8.83 90.97 -63.86
C SER A 267 9.23 89.51 -64.07
N THR A 268 10.06 89.22 -65.07
CA THR A 268 10.56 87.86 -65.34
C THR A 268 11.59 87.44 -64.28
N GLU A 269 12.44 88.36 -63.82
CA GLU A 269 13.38 88.13 -62.72
C GLU A 269 12.65 87.77 -61.42
N LEU A 270 11.60 88.52 -61.06
CA LEU A 270 10.76 88.21 -59.90
C LEU A 270 10.10 86.82 -60.02
N ALA A 271 9.55 86.48 -61.19
CA ALA A 271 8.95 85.17 -61.42
C ALA A 271 9.98 84.03 -61.33
N ALA A 272 11.20 84.25 -61.82
CA ALA A 272 12.29 83.29 -61.68
C ALA A 272 12.67 83.08 -60.21
N GLN A 273 12.72 84.16 -59.43
CA GLN A 273 13.00 84.11 -57.99
C GLN A 273 11.93 83.30 -57.22
N ASP A 274 10.64 83.52 -57.53
CA ASP A 274 9.54 82.74 -56.97
C ASP A 274 9.63 81.24 -57.32
N ILE A 275 9.99 80.92 -58.57
CA ILE A 275 10.25 79.52 -58.97
C ILE A 275 11.44 78.96 -58.17
N GLY A 276 12.51 79.73 -57.98
CA GLY A 276 13.65 79.34 -57.16
C GLY A 276 13.25 78.99 -55.72
N LEU A 277 12.39 79.80 -55.10
CA LEU A 277 11.84 79.52 -53.77
C LEU A 277 11.02 78.22 -53.75
N MET A 278 10.15 78.00 -54.74
CA MET A 278 9.38 76.75 -54.85
C MET A 278 10.27 75.52 -55.02
N VAL A 279 11.30 75.61 -55.87
CA VAL A 279 12.29 74.54 -56.10
C VAL A 279 13.06 74.21 -54.83
N ASN A 280 13.48 75.21 -54.06
CA ASN A 280 14.14 75.01 -52.77
C ASN A 280 13.20 74.35 -51.73
N SER A 281 11.91 74.73 -51.72
CA SER A 281 10.91 74.08 -50.87
C SER A 281 10.73 72.61 -51.24
N ILE A 282 10.65 72.28 -52.53
CA ILE A 282 10.55 70.89 -53.02
C ILE A 282 11.81 70.11 -52.58
N ALA A 283 13.01 70.65 -52.80
CA ALA A 283 14.26 69.98 -52.40
C ALA A 283 14.30 69.68 -50.89
N SER A 284 13.88 70.63 -50.06
CA SER A 284 13.81 70.44 -48.60
C SER A 284 12.83 69.34 -48.22
N GLN A 285 11.66 69.29 -48.87
CA GLN A 285 10.64 68.28 -48.58
C GLN A 285 11.09 66.88 -49.03
N VAL A 286 11.80 66.76 -50.14
CA VAL A 286 12.39 65.48 -50.58
C VAL A 286 13.45 65.00 -49.60
N HIS A 287 14.35 65.87 -49.14
CA HIS A 287 15.36 65.51 -48.13
C HIS A 287 14.72 65.06 -46.80
N ALA A 288 13.67 65.74 -46.34
CA ALA A 288 12.91 65.32 -45.16
C ALA A 288 12.27 63.92 -45.34
N SER A 289 11.83 63.64 -46.57
CA SER A 289 11.21 62.36 -46.90
C SER A 289 12.24 61.23 -47.01
N GLU A 290 13.44 61.50 -47.53
CA GLU A 290 14.57 60.55 -47.54
C GLU A 290 14.98 60.14 -46.12
N GLN A 291 15.08 61.10 -45.18
CA GLN A 291 15.33 60.81 -43.77
C GLN A 291 14.23 59.93 -43.14
N THR A 292 12.99 60.13 -43.56
CA THR A 292 11.86 59.31 -43.07
C THR A 292 11.94 57.89 -43.64
N SER A 293 12.30 57.72 -44.91
CA SER A 293 12.52 56.42 -45.53
C SER A 293 13.65 55.64 -44.86
N LEU A 294 14.76 56.28 -44.48
CA LEU A 294 15.83 55.63 -43.72
C LEU A 294 15.34 55.09 -42.36
N LYS A 295 14.55 55.89 -41.62
CA LYS A 295 13.95 55.45 -40.35
C LYS A 295 12.99 54.27 -40.55
N LEU A 296 12.24 54.23 -41.66
CA LEU A 296 11.35 53.11 -41.99
C LEU A 296 12.11 51.82 -42.26
N ILE A 297 13.29 51.88 -42.89
CA ILE A 297 14.16 50.71 -43.11
C ILE A 297 14.66 50.16 -41.77
N ASP A 298 15.14 51.02 -40.87
CA ASP A 298 15.58 50.61 -39.54
C ASP A 298 14.43 49.96 -38.74
N PHE A 299 13.24 50.55 -38.81
CA PHE A 299 12.05 49.97 -38.19
C PHE A 299 11.69 48.61 -38.79
N ALA A 300 11.77 48.45 -40.11
CA ALA A 300 11.54 47.18 -40.79
C ALA A 300 12.52 46.09 -40.33
N ASN A 301 13.80 46.44 -40.19
CA ASN A 301 14.84 45.54 -39.72
C ASN A 301 14.59 45.10 -38.27
N LEU A 302 14.22 46.02 -37.39
CA LEU A 302 13.85 45.72 -36.01
C LEU A 302 12.60 44.83 -35.94
N ALA A 303 11.58 45.13 -36.74
CA ALA A 303 10.37 44.31 -36.83
C ALA A 303 10.68 42.90 -37.33
N SER A 304 11.57 42.75 -38.33
CA SER A 304 12.02 41.45 -38.84
C SER A 304 12.74 40.64 -37.78
N GLN A 305 13.68 41.25 -37.05
CA GLN A 305 14.36 40.60 -35.92
C GLN A 305 13.38 40.20 -34.80
N GLY A 306 12.42 41.06 -34.47
CA GLY A 306 11.37 40.77 -33.50
C GLY A 306 10.51 39.59 -33.92
N SER A 307 10.10 39.56 -35.19
CA SER A 307 9.34 38.45 -35.78
C SER A 307 10.14 37.13 -35.72
N GLY A 308 11.43 37.16 -36.05
CA GLY A 308 12.31 36.00 -35.95
C GLY A 308 12.41 35.44 -34.53
N LYS A 309 12.58 36.31 -33.52
CA LYS A 309 12.58 35.89 -32.11
C LYS A 309 11.24 35.30 -31.68
N ALA A 310 10.13 35.91 -32.08
CA ALA A 310 8.79 35.41 -31.79
C ALA A 310 8.55 34.04 -32.44
N HIS A 311 9.06 33.82 -33.65
CA HIS A 311 8.97 32.54 -34.35
C HIS A 311 9.72 31.44 -33.60
N SER A 312 10.96 31.70 -33.18
CA SER A 312 11.74 30.75 -32.36
C SER A 312 11.04 30.43 -31.04
N ALA A 313 10.45 31.43 -30.38
CA ALA A 313 9.71 31.21 -29.13
C ALA A 313 8.47 30.32 -29.34
N LEU A 314 7.70 30.56 -30.42
CA LEU A 314 6.55 29.70 -30.76
C LEU A 314 6.98 28.28 -31.16
N SER A 315 8.11 28.12 -31.83
CA SER A 315 8.69 26.78 -32.09
C SER A 315 9.02 26.05 -30.79
N ALA A 316 9.63 26.72 -29.83
CA ALA A 316 9.90 26.10 -28.53
C ALA A 316 8.62 25.71 -27.78
N ILE A 317 7.56 26.53 -27.87
CA ILE A 317 6.25 26.21 -27.28
C ILE A 317 5.60 25.02 -28.00
N TYR A 318 5.70 24.95 -29.32
CA TYR A 318 5.23 23.83 -30.12
C TYR A 318 5.90 22.50 -29.69
N ASP A 319 7.23 22.50 -29.57
CA ASP A 319 8.01 21.33 -29.15
C ASP A 319 7.69 20.93 -27.70
N ALA A 320 7.50 21.91 -26.82
CA ALA A 320 7.11 21.67 -25.43
C ALA A 320 5.70 21.06 -25.32
N ALA A 321 4.76 21.52 -26.14
CA ALA A 321 3.42 20.97 -26.21
C ALA A 321 3.43 19.52 -26.72
N GLN A 322 4.23 19.23 -27.75
CA GLN A 322 4.42 17.86 -28.25
C GLN A 322 5.05 16.94 -27.19
N SER A 323 6.09 17.42 -26.48
CA SER A 323 6.72 16.67 -25.39
C SER A 323 5.73 16.39 -24.27
N THR A 324 4.89 17.37 -23.92
CA THR A 324 3.81 17.21 -22.93
C THR A 324 2.84 16.09 -23.33
N GLN A 325 2.42 16.03 -24.60
CA GLN A 325 1.54 14.95 -25.08
C GLN A 325 2.19 13.56 -24.92
N GLN A 326 3.50 13.46 -25.15
CA GLN A 326 4.23 12.20 -24.98
C GLN A 326 4.32 11.78 -23.50
N GLU A 327 4.63 12.71 -22.60
CA GLU A 327 4.68 12.47 -21.14
C GLU A 327 3.31 12.06 -20.59
N VAL A 328 2.23 12.69 -21.07
CA VAL A 328 0.85 12.33 -20.74
C VAL A 328 0.55 10.88 -21.14
N LYS A 329 0.98 10.46 -22.34
CA LYS A 329 0.82 9.07 -22.79
C LYS A 329 1.57 8.06 -21.90
N GLN A 330 2.77 8.40 -21.44
CA GLN A 330 3.52 7.56 -20.50
C GLN A 330 2.84 7.51 -19.12
N SER A 331 2.35 8.65 -18.65
CA SER A 331 1.62 8.75 -17.37
C SER A 331 0.36 7.89 -17.37
N MET A 332 -0.39 7.87 -18.48
CA MET A 332 -1.54 6.98 -18.66
C MET A 332 -1.18 5.50 -18.49
N GLN A 333 -0.04 5.07 -19.05
CA GLN A 333 0.42 3.69 -18.89
C GLN A 333 0.74 3.38 -17.42
N GLY A 334 1.48 4.27 -16.74
CA GLY A 334 1.79 4.11 -15.32
C GLY A 334 0.56 4.04 -14.43
N ILE A 335 -0.47 4.84 -14.71
CA ILE A 335 -1.73 4.82 -13.97
C ILE A 335 -2.52 3.54 -14.23
N SER A 336 -2.53 3.04 -15.47
CA SER A 336 -3.16 1.75 -15.77
C SER A 336 -2.51 0.60 -14.98
N GLU A 337 -1.18 0.60 -14.85
CA GLU A 337 -0.45 -0.37 -14.02
C GLU A 337 -0.77 -0.20 -12.52
N PHE A 338 -0.88 1.06 -12.06
CA PHE A 338 -1.25 1.37 -10.69
C PHE A 338 -2.67 0.91 -10.36
N GLN A 339 -3.63 1.12 -11.26
CA GLN A 339 -5.01 0.63 -11.14
C GLN A 339 -5.08 -0.89 -11.06
N HIS A 340 -4.33 -1.58 -11.93
CA HIS A 340 -4.24 -3.05 -11.89
C HIS A 340 -3.67 -3.55 -10.56
N THR A 341 -2.65 -2.87 -10.04
CA THR A 341 -2.03 -3.22 -8.76
C THR A 341 -2.98 -2.96 -7.58
N ASN A 342 -3.73 -1.86 -7.59
CA ASN A 342 -4.74 -1.57 -6.57
C ASN A 342 -5.87 -2.59 -6.57
N ASN A 343 -6.36 -3.01 -7.74
CA ASN A 343 -7.36 -4.07 -7.84
C ASN A 343 -6.86 -5.40 -7.26
N LYS A 344 -5.62 -5.78 -7.57
CA LYS A 344 -4.98 -6.96 -6.96
C LYS A 344 -4.83 -6.83 -5.45
N MET A 345 -4.56 -5.64 -4.93
CA MET A 345 -4.51 -5.38 -3.50
C MET A 345 -5.89 -5.62 -2.87
N SER A 346 -6.94 -5.04 -3.45
CA SER A 346 -8.33 -5.24 -3.00
C SER A 346 -8.71 -6.72 -2.93
N ASP A 347 -8.35 -7.51 -3.94
CA ASP A 347 -8.61 -8.95 -3.96
C ASP A 347 -7.81 -9.70 -2.88
N ARG A 348 -6.56 -9.31 -2.63
CA ARG A 348 -5.75 -9.89 -1.54
C ARG A 348 -6.34 -9.57 -0.17
N LEU A 349 -6.83 -8.35 0.05
CA LEU A 349 -7.45 -7.95 1.31
C LEU A 349 -8.70 -8.80 1.60
N LYS A 350 -9.53 -9.11 0.59
CA LYS A 350 -10.64 -10.06 0.75
C LYS A 350 -10.18 -11.46 1.15
N GLY A 351 -9.06 -11.91 0.58
CA GLY A 351 -8.43 -13.18 0.94
C GLY A 351 -7.99 -13.21 2.41
N ILE A 352 -7.33 -12.15 2.88
CA ILE A 352 -6.88 -12.05 4.28
C ILE A 352 -8.08 -11.95 5.23
N SER A 353 -9.15 -11.22 4.86
CA SER A 353 -10.40 -11.18 5.66
C SER A 353 -10.97 -12.58 5.88
N THR A 354 -10.96 -13.43 4.86
CA THR A 354 -11.41 -14.82 4.97
C THR A 354 -10.53 -15.63 5.94
N VAL A 355 -9.22 -15.39 5.93
CA VAL A 355 -8.27 -16.06 6.84
C VAL A 355 -8.46 -15.58 8.28
N SER A 356 -8.67 -14.28 8.51
CA SER A 356 -8.99 -13.72 9.83
C SER A 356 -10.28 -14.33 10.42
N GLU A 357 -11.34 -14.48 9.60
CA GLU A 357 -12.55 -15.19 10.01
C GLU A 357 -12.28 -16.66 10.40
N GLN A 358 -11.43 -17.35 9.65
CA GLN A 358 -11.02 -18.71 9.97
C GLN A 358 -10.23 -18.79 11.29
N HIS A 359 -9.34 -17.82 11.56
CA HIS A 359 -8.62 -17.74 12.83
C HIS A 359 -9.56 -17.51 14.02
N SER A 360 -10.53 -16.61 13.87
CA SER A 360 -11.54 -16.35 14.90
C SER A 360 -12.35 -17.61 15.22
N LYS A 361 -12.79 -18.33 14.18
CA LYS A 361 -13.49 -19.62 14.33
C LYS A 361 -12.61 -20.69 14.98
N ALA A 362 -11.36 -20.84 14.54
CA ALA A 362 -10.42 -21.81 15.10
C ALA A 362 -10.12 -21.54 16.58
N SER A 363 -10.02 -20.26 16.98
CA SER A 363 -9.89 -19.88 18.38
C SER A 363 -11.13 -20.26 19.19
N GLN A 364 -12.33 -20.06 18.63
CA GLN A 364 -13.57 -20.46 19.28
C GLN A 364 -13.67 -21.99 19.47
N ASP A 365 -13.33 -22.77 18.45
CA ASP A 365 -13.30 -24.23 18.52
C ASP A 365 -12.28 -24.71 19.59
N ALA A 366 -11.13 -24.05 19.68
CA ALA A 366 -10.11 -24.35 20.68
C ALA A 366 -10.58 -24.03 22.11
N LYS A 367 -11.34 -22.93 22.32
CA LYS A 367 -11.98 -22.63 23.62
C LYS A 367 -12.98 -23.70 24.03
N ASP A 368 -13.73 -24.26 23.09
CA ASP A 368 -14.66 -25.35 23.40
C ASP A 368 -13.91 -26.66 23.72
N MET A 369 -12.77 -26.91 23.09
CA MET A 369 -11.86 -28.00 23.47
C MET A 369 -11.31 -27.83 24.89
N VAL A 370 -10.93 -26.60 25.28
CA VAL A 370 -10.47 -26.29 26.66
C VAL A 370 -11.54 -26.70 27.68
N LYS A 371 -12.81 -26.30 27.47
CA LYS A 371 -13.92 -26.68 28.36
C LYS A 371 -14.05 -28.20 28.50
N TYR A 372 -13.84 -28.93 27.40
CA TYR A 372 -13.86 -30.39 27.43
C TYR A 372 -12.69 -30.99 28.22
N LEU A 373 -11.48 -30.45 28.08
CA LEU A 373 -10.30 -30.89 28.83
C LEU A 373 -10.43 -30.59 30.33
N GLU A 374 -10.95 -29.42 30.70
CA GLU A 374 -11.25 -29.06 32.09
C GLU A 374 -12.32 -30.00 32.70
N TRP A 375 -13.37 -30.29 31.94
CA TRP A 375 -14.37 -31.27 32.33
C TRP A 375 -13.76 -32.67 32.52
N LEU A 376 -12.88 -33.11 31.61
CA LEU A 376 -12.21 -34.39 31.70
C LEU A 376 -11.29 -34.47 32.93
N SER A 377 -10.50 -33.42 33.18
CA SER A 377 -9.62 -33.30 34.36
C SER A 377 -10.43 -33.36 35.66
N SER A 378 -11.49 -32.55 35.78
CA SER A 378 -12.35 -32.56 36.98
C SER A 378 -13.01 -33.93 37.22
N ARG A 379 -13.36 -34.66 36.15
CA ARG A 379 -13.92 -36.02 36.26
C ARG A 379 -12.90 -37.07 36.67
N LEU A 380 -11.64 -36.92 36.25
CA LEU A 380 -10.54 -37.77 36.72
C LEU A 380 -10.24 -37.52 38.21
N ASP A 381 -10.37 -36.27 38.66
CA ASP A 381 -10.16 -35.85 40.05
C ASP A 381 -11.31 -36.28 40.99
N GLN A 382 -12.57 -36.13 40.58
CA GLN A 382 -13.74 -36.57 41.39
C GLN A 382 -13.80 -38.07 41.63
N LYS A 383 -13.27 -38.90 40.71
CA LYS A 383 -13.20 -40.35 40.92
C LYS A 383 -12.29 -40.73 42.09
N GLU A 384 -11.38 -39.84 42.50
CA GLU A 384 -10.51 -40.01 43.67
C GLU A 384 -11.24 -39.74 45.00
N THR A 385 -12.28 -38.90 45.01
CA THR A 385 -13.02 -38.56 46.24
C THR A 385 -14.17 -39.53 46.55
N SER A 386 -14.58 -40.34 45.57
CA SER A 386 -15.71 -41.27 45.66
C SER A 386 -15.33 -42.75 45.88
N LEU A 387 -14.03 -43.05 45.93
CA LEU A 387 -13.44 -44.36 46.22
C LEU A 387 -12.68 -44.27 47.53
#